data_AF-A0A3P7NS35-F1
#
_entry.id   AF-A0A3P7NS35-F1
#
_cell.length_a   1.000
_cell.length_b   1.000
_cell.length_c   1.000
_cell.angle_alpha   90.00
_cell.angle_beta   90.00
_cell.angle_gamma   90.00
#
_symmetry.space_group_name_H-M   'P 1'
#
loop_
_entity.id
_entity.type
_entity.pdbx_description
1 polymer ?
#
loop_
_entity_poly.entity_id
_entity_poly.type
_entity_poly.pdbx_seq_one_letter_code
_entity_poly.pdbx_strand_id
1 'polypeptide(L)'
;MKEIKVTYDKKLAKYHTVYHYHKNMTAFRLDVYRKLSQREDLFIMIETHLGSVHQPTPLDYVIGIEKNLNRFNLQHQIRPIQVRHGKSILGVLSKGKPIEDFAIAFLIPKEQLDDTLFETFFCEYDLKIGYGIKTDQTQLFEDYRKGYVKSFDDPNYFSHNLFDSRIFNKFLSTEMLT
;
A
#
# COMPACT_ATOMS: atom_id res chain seq x y z
N MET A 1 16.77 -10.82 21.80
CA MET A 1 15.57 -10.35 21.06
C MET A 1 15.78 -8.86 20.80
N LYS A 2 15.77 -8.39 19.56
CA LYS A 2 16.06 -6.96 19.28
C LYS A 2 14.76 -6.18 19.26
N GLU A 3 14.75 -5.05 19.95
CA GLU A 3 13.66 -4.07 19.89
C GLU A 3 13.45 -3.59 18.46
N ILE A 4 12.20 -3.25 18.12
CA ILE A 4 11.87 -2.64 16.84
C ILE A 4 12.55 -1.29 16.76
N LYS A 5 13.31 -1.08 15.68
CA LYS A 5 14.03 0.18 15.48
C LYS A 5 13.13 1.15 14.74
N VAL A 6 12.84 2.28 15.37
CA VAL A 6 12.16 3.42 14.75
C VAL A 6 13.13 4.59 14.62
N THR A 7 13.20 5.19 13.45
CA THR A 7 14.01 6.40 13.21
C THR A 7 13.23 7.42 12.40
N TYR A 8 13.30 8.70 12.77
CA TYR A 8 12.67 9.78 12.02
C TYR A 8 13.62 10.38 10.96
N ASP A 9 13.19 10.41 9.71
CA ASP A 9 13.86 11.11 8.62
C ASP A 9 13.29 12.53 8.50
N LYS A 10 14.10 13.51 8.85
CA LYS A 10 13.75 14.94 8.81
C LYS A 10 13.54 15.48 7.38
N LYS A 11 14.20 14.89 6.37
CA LYS A 11 14.07 15.35 4.97
C LYS A 11 12.75 14.92 4.37
N LEU A 12 12.32 13.69 4.67
CA LEU A 12 11.06 13.14 4.20
C LEU A 12 9.90 13.47 5.14
N ALA A 13 10.19 13.94 6.35
CA ALA A 13 9.24 14.10 7.45
C ALA A 13 8.48 12.80 7.77
N LYS A 14 9.18 11.67 7.76
CA LYS A 14 8.59 10.33 7.96
C LYS A 14 9.36 9.49 8.97
N TYR A 15 8.64 8.63 9.67
CA TYR A 15 9.19 7.57 10.50
C TYR A 15 9.52 6.35 9.65
N HIS A 16 10.64 5.73 9.98
CA HIS A 16 11.08 4.46 9.45
C HIS A 16 11.02 3.42 10.56
N THR A 17 10.05 2.50 10.48
CA THR A 17 9.94 1.38 11.41
C THR A 17 10.46 0.12 10.73
N VAL A 18 11.61 -0.36 11.19
CA VAL A 18 12.28 -1.54 10.63
C VAL A 18 11.93 -2.75 11.50
N TYR A 19 11.19 -3.70 10.94
CA TYR A 19 10.62 -4.83 11.68
C TYR A 19 11.22 -6.20 11.32
N HIS A 20 12.25 -6.25 10.47
CA HIS A 20 12.87 -7.52 10.04
C HIS A 20 13.55 -8.33 11.16
N TYR A 21 13.89 -7.70 12.30
CA TYR A 21 14.44 -8.38 13.46
C TYR A 21 13.38 -8.88 14.45
N HIS A 22 12.09 -8.62 14.19
CA HIS A 22 11.01 -9.07 15.06
C HIS A 22 10.78 -10.58 14.90
N LYS A 23 10.65 -11.31 16.02
CA LYS A 23 10.54 -12.78 16.02
C LYS A 23 9.35 -13.29 15.20
N ASN A 24 8.24 -12.55 15.23
CA ASN A 24 7.06 -12.82 14.42
C ASN A 24 6.67 -11.53 13.69
N MET A 25 7.22 -11.33 12.48
CA MET A 25 7.00 -10.14 11.67
C MET A 25 5.54 -9.99 11.26
N THR A 26 4.90 -11.10 10.88
CA THR A 26 3.50 -11.15 10.47
C THR A 26 2.57 -10.68 11.59
N ALA A 27 2.75 -11.21 12.81
CA ALA A 27 1.95 -10.78 13.95
C ALA A 27 2.17 -9.30 14.31
N PHE A 28 3.42 -8.81 14.22
CA PHE A 28 3.69 -7.39 14.43
C PHE A 28 2.98 -6.51 13.40
N ARG A 29 3.06 -6.87 12.11
CA ARG A 29 2.38 -6.14 11.04
C ARG A 29 0.87 -6.12 11.26
N LEU A 30 0.28 -7.28 11.58
CA LEU A 30 -1.15 -7.39 11.88
C LEU A 30 -1.56 -6.51 13.06
N ASP A 31 -0.76 -6.47 14.14
CA ASP A 31 -1.04 -5.62 15.30
C ASP A 31 -1.04 -4.13 14.93
N VAL A 32 -0.05 -3.68 14.14
CA VAL A 32 -0.01 -2.30 13.63
C VAL A 32 -1.26 -1.98 12.81
N TYR A 33 -1.64 -2.85 11.87
CA TYR A 33 -2.82 -2.60 11.03
C TYR A 33 -4.13 -2.66 11.79
N ARG A 34 -4.27 -3.54 12.78
CA ARG A 34 -5.45 -3.58 13.66
C ARG A 34 -5.58 -2.30 14.46
N LYS A 35 -4.48 -1.82 15.07
CA LYS A 35 -4.46 -0.53 15.77
C LYS A 35 -4.85 0.64 14.87
N LEU A 36 -4.45 0.62 13.59
CA LEU A 36 -4.84 1.64 12.62
C LEU A 36 -6.31 1.53 12.24
N SER A 37 -6.76 0.34 11.87
CA SER A 37 -8.15 0.07 11.45
C SER A 37 -9.16 0.31 12.59
N GLN A 38 -8.77 0.20 13.86
CA GLN A 38 -9.64 0.57 14.99
C GLN A 38 -9.98 2.07 15.03
N ARG A 39 -9.14 2.92 14.44
CA ARG A 39 -9.26 4.38 14.52
C ARG A 39 -9.78 4.98 13.23
N GLU A 40 -9.40 4.41 12.09
CA GLU A 40 -9.54 5.03 10.78
C GLU A 40 -9.96 4.02 9.71
N ASP A 41 -10.69 4.51 8.72
CA ASP A 41 -10.84 3.79 7.45
C ASP A 41 -9.49 3.77 6.72
N LEU A 42 -9.16 2.64 6.11
CA LEU A 42 -7.89 2.44 5.41
C LEU A 42 -8.14 2.43 3.90
N PHE A 43 -7.66 3.44 3.19
CA PHE A 43 -7.65 3.45 1.73
C PHE A 43 -6.33 2.90 1.22
N ILE A 44 -6.39 1.72 0.61
CA ILE A 44 -5.23 0.91 0.26
C ILE A 44 -5.06 0.92 -1.25
N MET A 45 -3.82 1.06 -1.73
CA MET A 45 -3.48 0.91 -3.13
C MET A 45 -2.39 -0.14 -3.32
N ILE A 46 -2.64 -1.04 -4.27
CA ILE A 46 -1.71 -2.04 -4.77
C ILE A 46 -1.41 -1.70 -6.23
N GLU A 47 -0.13 -1.55 -6.56
CA GLU A 47 0.32 -1.40 -7.95
C GLU A 47 0.84 -2.76 -8.43
N THR A 48 0.25 -3.31 -9.50
CA THR A 48 0.49 -4.72 -9.88
C THR A 48 1.90 -5.00 -10.40
N HIS A 49 2.65 -3.96 -10.82
CA HIS A 49 4.09 -4.07 -11.13
C HIS A 49 4.97 -4.41 -9.91
N LEU A 50 4.44 -4.24 -8.69
CA LEU A 50 5.11 -4.62 -7.43
C LEU A 50 4.70 -6.02 -6.96
N GLY A 51 3.96 -6.78 -7.77
CA GLY A 51 3.61 -8.18 -7.54
C GLY A 51 4.79 -9.14 -7.69
N SER A 52 4.65 -10.34 -7.12
CA SER A 52 5.66 -11.42 -7.11
C SER A 52 6.28 -11.69 -8.51
N VAL A 53 7.60 -11.94 -8.51
CA VAL A 53 8.48 -12.12 -9.68
C VAL A 53 8.15 -13.39 -10.52
N HIS A 54 7.16 -14.18 -10.12
CA HIS A 54 6.76 -15.43 -10.78
C HIS A 54 5.40 -15.27 -11.49
N GLN A 55 5.51 -14.88 -12.77
CA GLN A 55 4.50 -14.66 -13.82
C GLN A 55 3.12 -15.31 -13.64
N PRO A 56 2.08 -14.47 -13.49
CA PRO A 56 1.12 -14.25 -14.57
C PRO A 56 1.15 -12.82 -15.14
N THR A 57 0.29 -12.52 -16.13
CA THR A 57 0.21 -11.16 -16.72
C THR A 57 -0.33 -10.17 -15.69
N PRO A 58 -0.02 -8.85 -15.78
CA PRO A 58 -0.55 -7.85 -14.85
C PRO A 58 -2.08 -7.90 -14.72
N LEU A 59 -2.79 -8.25 -15.80
CA LEU A 59 -4.25 -8.37 -15.81
C LEU A 59 -4.76 -9.55 -14.95
N ASP A 60 -4.07 -10.68 -14.98
CA ASP A 60 -4.45 -11.85 -14.17
C ASP A 60 -4.35 -11.55 -12.67
N TYR A 61 -3.34 -10.77 -12.26
CA TYR A 61 -3.22 -10.28 -10.89
C TYR A 61 -4.40 -9.41 -10.49
N VAL A 62 -4.79 -8.46 -11.34
CA VAL A 62 -5.95 -7.60 -11.09
C VAL A 62 -7.21 -8.43 -10.91
N ILE A 63 -7.46 -9.39 -11.80
CA ILE A 63 -8.64 -10.27 -11.73
C ILE A 63 -8.64 -11.07 -10.42
N GLY A 64 -7.48 -11.58 -10.00
CA GLY A 64 -7.34 -12.30 -8.73
C GLY A 64 -7.65 -11.43 -7.51
N ILE A 65 -7.11 -10.21 -7.47
CA ILE A 65 -7.35 -9.26 -6.37
C ILE A 65 -8.82 -8.83 -6.38
N GLU A 66 -9.37 -8.45 -7.53
CA GLU A 66 -10.77 -8.03 -7.71
C GLU A 66 -11.76 -9.12 -7.26
N LYS A 67 -11.49 -10.39 -7.60
CA LYS A 67 -12.31 -11.52 -7.12
C LYS A 67 -12.35 -11.59 -5.60
N ASN A 68 -11.21 -11.40 -4.92
CA ASN A 68 -11.17 -11.39 -3.46
C ASN A 68 -11.91 -10.16 -2.90
N LEU A 69 -11.71 -8.97 -3.47
CA LEU A 69 -12.40 -7.76 -3.02
C LEU A 69 -13.93 -7.89 -3.12
N ASN A 70 -14.42 -8.46 -4.23
CA ASN A 70 -15.84 -8.77 -4.40
C ASN A 70 -16.34 -9.79 -3.37
N ARG A 71 -15.55 -10.83 -3.06
CA ARG A 71 -15.89 -11.82 -2.01
C ARG A 71 -16.04 -11.18 -0.63
N PHE A 72 -15.21 -10.19 -0.32
CA PHE A 72 -15.29 -9.44 0.95
C PHE A 72 -16.24 -8.24 0.90
N ASN A 73 -16.96 -8.02 -0.21
CA ASN A 73 -17.84 -6.87 -0.42
C ASN A 73 -17.15 -5.52 -0.18
N LEU A 74 -15.89 -5.39 -0.59
CA LEU A 74 -15.11 -4.17 -0.45
C LEU A 74 -15.25 -3.29 -1.69
N GLN A 75 -15.55 -2.01 -1.46
CA GLN A 75 -15.54 -1.00 -2.53
C GLN A 75 -14.11 -0.85 -3.06
N HIS A 76 -13.98 -0.86 -4.39
CA HIS A 76 -12.69 -0.79 -5.05
C HIS A 76 -12.78 -0.13 -6.42
N GLN A 77 -11.63 0.32 -6.93
CA GLN A 77 -11.49 0.91 -8.25
C GLN A 77 -10.16 0.45 -8.86
N ILE A 78 -10.24 -0.01 -10.11
CA ILE A 78 -9.06 -0.34 -10.93
C ILE A 78 -8.76 0.84 -11.84
N ARG A 79 -7.48 1.13 -12.03
CA ARG A 79 -7.00 2.17 -12.96
C ARG A 79 -5.78 1.67 -13.73
N PRO A 80 -5.72 1.87 -15.05
CA PRO A 80 -4.48 1.66 -15.79
C PRO A 80 -3.40 2.66 -15.36
N ILE A 81 -2.15 2.22 -15.30
CA ILE A 81 -0.98 3.04 -15.03
C ILE A 81 0.10 2.78 -16.07
N GLN A 82 1.03 3.72 -16.21
CA GLN A 82 2.22 3.54 -17.03
C GLN A 82 3.44 3.43 -16.13
N VAL A 83 4.15 2.32 -16.24
CA VAL A 83 5.39 2.07 -15.51
C VAL A 83 6.57 2.08 -16.46
N ARG A 84 7.73 2.52 -15.99
CA ARG A 84 8.98 2.49 -16.76
C ARG A 84 9.95 1.54 -16.07
N HIS A 85 10.15 0.35 -16.64
CA HIS A 85 11.25 -0.51 -16.23
C HIS A 85 12.55 0.02 -16.85
N GLY A 86 13.30 0.82 -16.10
CA GLY A 86 14.66 1.19 -16.48
C GLY A 86 15.64 0.11 -16.05
N LYS A 87 16.53 -0.34 -16.95
CA LYS A 87 17.80 -0.92 -16.52
C LYS A 87 18.70 0.24 -16.08
N SER A 88 19.20 0.20 -14.85
CA SER A 88 20.31 1.04 -14.42
C SER A 88 21.59 0.45 -14.99
N ILE A 89 22.25 1.16 -15.91
CA ILE A 89 23.60 0.85 -16.36
C ILE A 89 24.47 2.01 -15.90
N LEU A 90 25.45 1.75 -15.02
CA LEU A 90 26.40 2.75 -14.51
C LEU A 90 25.72 4.00 -13.91
N GLY A 91 24.59 3.83 -13.21
CA GLY A 91 23.91 4.94 -12.52
C GLY A 91 23.07 5.85 -13.43
N VAL A 92 23.02 5.58 -14.74
CA VAL A 92 22.12 6.28 -15.67
C VAL A 92 20.88 5.41 -15.90
N LEU A 93 19.72 5.89 -15.46
CA LEU A 93 18.43 5.29 -15.77
C LEU A 93 18.16 5.46 -17.27
N SER A 94 18.32 4.40 -18.05
CA SER A 94 17.82 4.39 -19.43
C SER A 94 16.29 4.50 -19.39
N LYS A 95 15.72 5.43 -20.19
CA LYS A 95 14.27 5.60 -20.33
C LYS A 95 13.70 4.38 -21.06
N GLY A 96 13.37 3.32 -20.32
CA GLY A 96 12.59 2.20 -20.84
C GLY A 96 11.28 2.69 -21.47
N LYS A 97 10.79 1.95 -22.48
CA LYS A 97 9.46 2.20 -23.04
C LYS A 97 8.44 2.02 -21.91
N PRO A 98 7.44 2.92 -21.80
CA PRO A 98 6.37 2.72 -20.83
C PRO A 98 5.66 1.41 -21.15
N ILE A 99 5.41 0.62 -20.11
CA ILE A 99 4.57 -0.58 -20.17
C ILE A 99 3.27 -0.24 -19.47
N GLU A 100 2.15 -0.69 -20.03
CA GLU A 100 0.85 -0.60 -19.38
C GLU A 100 0.77 -1.62 -18.24
N ASP A 101 0.34 -1.14 -17.08
CA ASP A 101 0.12 -1.92 -15.88
C ASP A 101 -1.15 -1.42 -15.20
N PHE A 102 -1.48 -1.94 -14.02
CA PHE A 102 -2.67 -1.56 -13.28
C PHE A 102 -2.34 -1.17 -11.84
N ALA A 103 -3.21 -0.33 -11.29
CA ALA A 103 -3.27 -0.08 -9.86
C ALA A 103 -4.70 -0.30 -9.40
N ILE A 104 -4.86 -1.02 -8.30
CA ILE A 104 -6.14 -1.24 -7.66
C ILE A 104 -6.14 -0.54 -6.32
N ALA A 105 -7.17 0.26 -6.08
CA ALA A 105 -7.42 0.87 -4.79
C ALA A 105 -8.71 0.34 -4.19
N PHE A 106 -8.73 0.16 -2.88
CA PHE A 106 -9.90 -0.33 -2.14
C PHE A 106 -9.92 0.24 -0.73
N LEU A 107 -11.10 0.24 -0.13
CA LEU A 107 -11.31 0.75 1.23
C LEU A 107 -11.58 -0.41 2.18
N ILE A 108 -10.85 -0.48 3.29
CA ILE A 108 -11.23 -1.29 4.44
C ILE A 108 -11.84 -0.34 5.48
N PRO A 109 -13.15 -0.45 5.76
CA PRO A 109 -13.78 0.36 6.79
C PRO A 109 -13.16 0.11 8.16
N LYS A 110 -13.21 1.12 9.02
CA LYS A 110 -12.77 1.00 10.41
C LYS A 110 -13.42 -0.22 11.08
N GLU A 111 -12.65 -0.86 11.95
CA GLU A 111 -13.03 -2.05 12.73
C GLU A 111 -13.32 -3.31 11.89
N GLN A 112 -13.18 -3.27 10.54
CA GLN A 112 -13.44 -4.43 9.68
C GLN A 112 -12.20 -5.25 9.34
N LEU A 113 -10.98 -4.82 9.71
CA LEU A 113 -9.78 -5.61 9.44
C LEU A 113 -9.72 -6.85 10.35
N ASP A 114 -9.93 -8.02 9.75
CA ASP A 114 -9.71 -9.32 10.37
C ASP A 114 -8.47 -10.05 9.82
N ASP A 115 -8.21 -11.24 10.36
CA ASP A 115 -7.04 -12.05 10.00
C ASP A 115 -7.14 -12.55 8.56
N THR A 116 -8.35 -12.85 8.09
CA THR A 116 -8.58 -13.33 6.72
C THR A 116 -8.26 -12.25 5.70
N LEU A 117 -8.72 -11.01 5.94
CA LEU A 117 -8.41 -9.85 5.10
C LEU A 117 -6.92 -9.52 5.11
N PHE A 118 -6.31 -9.56 6.30
CA PHE A 118 -4.88 -9.34 6.44
C PHE A 118 -4.06 -10.37 5.66
N GLU A 119 -4.34 -11.66 5.82
CA GLU A 119 -3.66 -12.73 5.08
C GLU A 119 -3.86 -12.58 3.57
N THR A 120 -5.07 -12.24 3.13
CA THR A 120 -5.41 -12.13 1.71
C THR A 120 -4.70 -10.96 1.01
N PHE A 121 -4.63 -9.78 1.65
CA PHE A 121 -4.18 -8.56 0.98
C PHE A 121 -2.88 -7.95 1.52
N PHE A 122 -2.45 -8.29 2.73
CA PHE A 122 -1.30 -7.62 3.35
C PHE A 122 -0.07 -8.52 3.37
N CYS A 123 -0.23 -9.84 3.31
CA CYS A 123 0.92 -10.74 3.31
C CYS A 123 1.64 -10.80 1.95
N GLU A 124 0.96 -10.47 0.86
CA GLU A 124 1.49 -10.71 -0.49
C GLU A 124 2.09 -9.50 -1.19
N TYR A 125 1.69 -8.28 -0.82
CA TYR A 125 1.96 -7.08 -1.59
C TYR A 125 2.73 -6.02 -0.81
N ASP A 126 3.51 -5.20 -1.52
CA ASP A 126 3.90 -3.88 -1.03
C ASP A 126 2.67 -2.98 -1.07
N LEU A 127 2.38 -2.30 0.04
CA LEU A 127 1.15 -1.53 0.19
C LEU A 127 1.44 -0.05 0.34
N LYS A 128 0.67 0.76 -0.38
CA LYS A 128 0.51 2.18 -0.06
C LYS A 128 -0.84 2.31 0.65
N ILE A 129 -0.90 3.06 1.74
CA ILE A 129 -2.11 3.24 2.53
C ILE A 129 -2.24 4.71 2.93
N GLY A 130 -3.41 5.29 2.67
CA GLY A 130 -3.85 6.58 3.20
C GLY A 130 -4.93 6.36 4.27
N TYR A 131 -4.88 7.13 5.35
CA TYR A 131 -5.84 7.08 6.45
C TYR A 131 -6.04 8.47 7.08
N GLY A 132 -7.08 8.63 7.89
CA GLY A 132 -7.58 9.96 8.27
C GLY A 132 -8.10 10.70 7.04
N ILE A 133 -9.02 10.04 6.30
CA ILE A 133 -9.58 10.52 5.03
C ILE A 133 -10.33 11.83 5.25
N LYS A 134 -9.99 12.87 4.46
CA LYS A 134 -10.55 14.22 4.61
C LYS A 134 -11.61 14.58 3.56
N THR A 135 -11.81 13.72 2.58
CA THR A 135 -12.80 13.88 1.52
C THR A 135 -13.87 12.80 1.60
N ASP A 136 -14.98 12.99 0.91
CA ASP A 136 -16.00 11.95 0.78
C ASP A 136 -15.45 10.71 0.06
N GLN A 137 -15.85 9.52 0.50
CA GLN A 137 -15.35 8.26 -0.05
C GLN A 137 -15.69 8.10 -1.54
N THR A 138 -16.88 8.50 -1.97
CA THR A 138 -17.29 8.44 -3.40
C THR A 138 -16.42 9.37 -4.23
N GLN A 139 -16.19 10.59 -3.74
CA GLN A 139 -15.31 11.55 -4.41
C GLN A 139 -13.86 11.05 -4.45
N LEU A 140 -13.37 10.39 -3.39
CA LEU A 140 -12.03 9.82 -3.34
C LEU A 140 -11.81 8.76 -4.42
N PHE A 141 -12.76 7.84 -4.59
CA PHE A 141 -12.68 6.82 -5.65
C PHE A 141 -12.77 7.45 -7.04
N GLU A 142 -13.60 8.47 -7.25
CA GLU A 142 -13.67 9.19 -8.51
C GLU A 142 -12.37 9.94 -8.84
N ASP A 143 -11.76 10.59 -7.86
CA ASP A 143 -10.48 11.29 -8.04
C ASP A 143 -9.32 10.32 -8.25
N TYR A 144 -9.34 9.18 -7.57
CA TYR A 144 -8.42 8.09 -7.84
C TYR A 144 -8.55 7.57 -9.28
N ARG A 145 -9.79 7.31 -9.74
CA ARG A 145 -10.11 6.86 -11.10
C ARG A 145 -9.60 7.83 -12.16
N LYS A 146 -9.80 9.14 -11.95
CA LYS A 146 -9.31 10.22 -12.82
C LYS A 146 -7.79 10.42 -12.74
N GLY A 147 -7.15 9.86 -11.70
CA GLY A 147 -5.72 9.92 -11.50
C GLY A 147 -5.23 11.17 -10.80
N TYR A 148 -6.09 11.87 -10.06
CA TYR A 148 -5.67 12.94 -9.17
C TYR A 148 -5.02 12.38 -7.89
N VAL A 149 -5.48 11.21 -7.44
CA VAL A 149 -4.84 10.47 -6.34
C VAL A 149 -3.88 9.43 -6.92
N LYS A 150 -2.57 9.73 -6.90
CA LYS A 150 -1.49 8.82 -7.31
C LYS A 150 -0.57 8.41 -6.16
N SER A 151 -0.57 9.19 -5.08
CA SER A 151 0.09 8.89 -3.82
C SER A 151 -0.77 9.39 -2.66
N PHE A 152 -0.38 9.04 -1.44
CA PHE A 152 -1.08 9.43 -0.22
C PHE A 152 -0.36 10.55 0.54
N ASP A 153 0.53 11.28 -0.15
CA ASP A 153 1.24 12.42 0.43
C ASP A 153 0.47 13.74 0.32
N ASP A 154 -0.64 13.77 -0.41
CA ASP A 154 -1.48 14.97 -0.52
C ASP A 154 -2.32 15.16 0.75
N PRO A 155 -2.06 16.22 1.54
CA PRO A 155 -2.73 16.45 2.80
C PRO A 155 -4.20 16.88 2.64
N ASN A 156 -4.66 17.15 1.41
CA ASN A 156 -6.07 17.44 1.12
C ASN A 156 -6.93 16.18 1.13
N TYR A 157 -6.33 15.02 0.82
CA TYR A 157 -7.05 13.74 0.77
C TYR A 157 -6.90 12.94 2.06
N PHE A 158 -5.71 12.94 2.67
CA PHE A 158 -5.39 12.12 3.83
C PHE A 158 -4.63 12.91 4.90
N SER A 159 -4.88 12.60 6.17
CA SER A 159 -4.11 13.15 7.29
C SER A 159 -2.77 12.43 7.45
N HIS A 160 -2.74 11.15 7.09
CA HIS A 160 -1.58 10.31 7.27
C HIS A 160 -1.39 9.32 6.12
N ASN A 161 -0.16 8.85 5.97
CA ASN A 161 0.16 7.78 5.05
C ASN A 161 1.14 6.78 5.62
N LEU A 162 1.09 5.59 5.04
CA LEU A 162 1.95 4.46 5.32
C LEU A 162 2.33 3.79 3.99
N PHE A 163 3.62 3.59 3.80
CA PHE A 163 4.14 2.65 2.82
C PHE A 163 4.72 1.44 3.56
N ASP A 164 4.20 0.26 3.28
CA ASP A 164 4.70 -1.00 3.79
C ASP A 164 5.43 -1.75 2.68
N SER A 165 6.75 -1.84 2.80
CA SER A 165 7.54 -2.68 1.91
C SER A 165 7.81 -4.03 2.55
N ARG A 166 7.23 -5.06 1.93
CA ARG A 166 7.37 -6.47 2.25
C ARG A 166 8.78 -6.97 1.92
N ILE A 167 9.38 -6.47 0.84
CA ILE A 167 10.76 -6.79 0.45
C ILE A 167 11.76 -6.31 1.51
N PHE A 168 11.57 -5.08 2.01
CA PHE A 168 12.49 -4.48 2.98
C PHE A 168 12.06 -4.68 4.44
N ASN A 169 10.89 -5.31 4.68
CA ASN A 169 10.29 -5.49 6.00
C ASN A 169 10.30 -4.18 6.81
N LYS A 170 9.75 -3.14 6.19
CA LYS A 170 9.87 -1.76 6.66
C LYS A 170 8.59 -0.97 6.41
N PHE A 171 8.16 -0.26 7.44
CA PHE A 171 7.17 0.80 7.30
C PHE A 171 7.85 2.16 7.12
N LEU A 172 7.26 2.97 6.25
CA LEU A 172 7.54 4.38 6.09
C LEU A 172 6.23 5.16 6.30
N SER A 173 6.12 5.90 7.40
CA SER A 173 4.85 6.51 7.82
C SER A 173 5.01 7.95 8.28
N THR A 174 3.94 8.75 8.18
CA THR A 174 3.93 10.13 8.69
C THR A 174 3.79 10.18 10.21
N GLU A 175 3.27 9.14 10.84
CA GLU A 175 3.24 8.97 12.30
C GLU A 175 4.13 7.81 12.76
N MET A 176 4.43 7.77 14.06
CA MET A 176 5.20 6.70 14.66
C MET A 176 4.33 5.45 14.83
N LEU A 177 4.75 4.33 14.27
CA LEU A 177 4.06 3.03 14.37
C LEU A 177 4.84 2.09 15.30
N THR A 178 4.18 1.62 16.36
CA THR A 178 4.72 0.69 17.38
C THR A 178 3.68 -0.31 17.87
#